data_AF-A0A2E5LNS3-F1
#
_entry.id   AF-A0A2E5LNS3-F1
#
_cell.length_a   1.000
_cell.length_b   1.000
_cell.length_c   1.000
_cell.angle_alpha   90.00
_cell.angle_beta   90.00
_cell.angle_gamma   90.00
#
_symmetry.space_group_name_H-M   'P 1'
#
loop_
_entity.id
_entity.type
_entity.pdbx_description
1 polymer ?
#
loop_
_entity_poly.entity_id
_entity_poly.type
_entity_poly.pdbx_seq_one_letter_code
_entity_poly.pdbx_strand_id
1 'polypeptide(L)'
;MANKDEQAESEKSGKKKAVLIAVILLILIGGGAAYYFLILASSSSEVGDSDQIVEELEEPERLETLYLQLTESFTIQLRDSGSMMQLKLALRTPYGQPIIDEITAHEIGIRAALLDSLSDVEGAAASSENFRSLIEPDLRAAANAILEEQNVFPGIDLVLFTEFLMQ
;
A
#
# COMPACT_ATOMS: atom_id res chain seq x y z
N MET A 1 -67.85 -5.60 -16.21
CA MET A 1 -66.59 -5.23 -15.53
C MET A 1 -66.77 -3.81 -15.02
N ALA A 2 -67.16 -3.66 -13.75
CA ALA A 2 -66.32 -3.10 -12.67
C ALA A 2 -66.07 -1.57 -12.85
N ASN A 3 -66.95 -0.72 -12.31
CA ASN A 3 -66.86 0.02 -11.02
C ASN A 3 -65.90 1.24 -11.12
N LYS A 4 -66.34 2.49 -11.33
CA LYS A 4 -67.06 3.49 -10.50
C LYS A 4 -66.22 4.15 -9.38
N ASP A 5 -66.31 5.49 -9.35
CA ASP A 5 -66.01 6.45 -8.26
C ASP A 5 -64.54 6.64 -7.86
N GLU A 6 -64.01 7.78 -7.42
CA GLU A 6 -64.37 9.20 -7.33
C GLU A 6 -63.07 9.90 -6.83
N GLN A 7 -62.99 11.23 -6.93
CA GLN A 7 -61.83 12.08 -6.63
C GLN A 7 -61.15 11.87 -5.26
N ALA A 8 -59.86 12.15 -5.17
CA ALA A 8 -59.27 12.92 -4.04
C ALA A 8 -57.83 13.40 -4.34
N GLU A 9 -57.57 14.61 -3.87
CA GLU A 9 -56.33 15.38 -3.92
C GLU A 9 -55.42 15.08 -2.70
N SER A 10 -54.12 15.32 -2.88
CA SER A 10 -53.08 15.58 -1.85
C SER A 10 -52.55 14.41 -0.98
N GLU A 11 -51.23 14.16 -1.02
CA GLU A 11 -50.32 14.41 0.11
C GLU A 11 -48.83 14.19 -0.25
N LYS A 12 -48.11 15.31 -0.38
CA LYS A 12 -46.82 15.62 0.27
C LYS A 12 -46.09 14.46 0.98
N SER A 13 -44.91 14.04 0.50
CA SER A 13 -43.75 13.69 1.36
C SER A 13 -42.57 13.13 0.57
N GLY A 14 -41.37 13.68 0.80
CA GLY A 14 -40.14 12.89 0.67
C GLY A 14 -39.22 13.16 -0.52
N LYS A 15 -38.87 14.42 -0.80
CA LYS A 15 -37.75 14.87 -1.67
C LYS A 15 -36.35 14.27 -1.33
N LYS A 16 -36.26 13.22 -0.52
CA LYS A 16 -35.01 12.61 -0.04
C LYS A 16 -34.57 11.36 -0.81
N LYS A 17 -35.36 10.83 -1.76
CA LYS A 17 -34.98 9.60 -2.50
C LYS A 17 -34.37 9.83 -3.89
N ALA A 18 -34.56 11.00 -4.51
CA ALA A 18 -33.96 11.31 -5.80
C ALA A 18 -32.52 11.89 -5.68
N VAL A 19 -32.16 12.50 -4.55
CA VAL A 19 -30.80 13.02 -4.30
C VAL A 19 -29.83 11.89 -3.96
N LEU A 20 -30.28 10.83 -3.29
CA LEU A 20 -29.41 9.71 -2.88
C LEU A 20 -28.80 8.97 -4.08
N ILE A 21 -29.56 8.80 -5.17
CA ILE A 21 -29.09 8.07 -6.36
C ILE A 21 -28.09 8.92 -7.17
N ALA A 22 -28.25 10.25 -7.21
CA ALA A 22 -27.31 11.15 -7.87
C ALA A 22 -25.97 11.30 -7.11
N VAL A 23 -25.99 11.17 -5.77
CA VAL A 23 -24.78 11.20 -4.94
C VAL A 23 -23.96 9.91 -5.07
N ILE A 24 -24.62 8.75 -5.18
CA ILE A 24 -23.93 7.46 -5.39
C ILE A 24 -23.25 7.41 -6.76
N LEU A 25 -23.82 8.04 -7.80
CA LEU A 25 -23.19 8.11 -9.12
C LEU A 25 -22.00 9.08 -9.18
N LEU A 26 -22.00 10.12 -8.35
CA LEU A 26 -20.87 11.07 -8.21
C LEU A 26 -19.70 10.49 -7.40
N ILE A 27 -19.97 9.62 -6.43
CA ILE A 27 -18.94 8.90 -5.66
C ILE A 27 -18.17 7.91 -6.53
N LEU A 28 -18.78 7.35 -7.58
CA LEU A 28 -18.12 6.39 -8.47
C LEU A 28 -17.14 7.01 -9.47
N ILE A 29 -17.20 8.33 -9.70
CA ILE A 29 -16.25 9.06 -10.57
C ILE A 29 -15.31 9.96 -9.75
N GLY A 30 -15.70 10.34 -8.52
CA GLY A 30 -14.89 11.14 -7.59
C GLY A 30 -14.30 10.38 -6.40
N GLY A 31 -14.39 9.04 -6.39
CA GLY A 31 -14.14 8.21 -5.20
C GLY A 31 -12.70 8.14 -4.69
N GLY A 32 -11.70 8.45 -5.52
CA GLY A 32 -10.31 8.52 -5.07
C GLY A 32 -10.00 9.87 -4.41
N ALA A 33 -10.25 10.96 -5.12
CA ALA A 33 -9.88 12.30 -4.66
C ALA A 33 -10.73 12.78 -3.48
N ALA A 34 -12.02 12.43 -3.41
CA ALA A 34 -12.86 12.81 -2.27
C ALA A 34 -12.54 11.98 -1.01
N TYR A 35 -12.13 10.71 -1.17
CA TYR A 35 -11.66 9.89 -0.05
C TYR A 35 -10.32 10.43 0.49
N TYR A 36 -9.37 10.74 -0.39
CA TYR A 36 -8.12 11.40 -0.02
C TYR A 36 -8.32 12.80 0.56
N PHE A 37 -9.23 13.61 -0.01
CA PHE A 37 -9.54 14.95 0.50
C PHE A 37 -10.31 14.90 1.82
N LEU A 38 -11.17 13.91 2.06
CA LEU A 38 -11.85 13.72 3.34
C LEU A 38 -10.85 13.23 4.39
N ILE A 39 -9.94 12.30 4.08
CA ILE A 39 -8.85 11.93 4.99
C ILE A 39 -7.93 13.11 5.29
N LEU A 40 -7.60 13.95 4.31
CA LEU A 40 -6.78 15.16 4.48
C LEU A 40 -7.51 16.29 5.23
N ALA A 41 -8.82 16.46 5.02
CA ALA A 41 -9.63 17.45 5.72
C ALA A 41 -9.99 16.99 7.14
N SER A 42 -10.19 15.69 7.35
CA SER A 42 -10.41 15.06 8.66
C SER A 42 -9.15 15.06 9.52
N SER A 43 -7.97 15.19 8.93
CA SER A 43 -6.71 15.35 9.68
C SER A 43 -6.45 16.81 10.09
N SER A 44 -7.31 17.76 9.70
CA SER A 44 -7.15 19.19 10.01
C SER A 44 -8.17 19.75 11.02
N SER A 45 -8.88 18.89 11.76
CA SER A 45 -9.77 19.33 12.84
C SER A 45 -9.74 18.34 14.00
N GLU A 46 -9.37 18.87 15.16
CA GLU A 46 -8.83 18.15 16.31
C GLU A 46 -9.77 17.19 17.07
N VAL A 47 -9.13 16.11 17.54
CA VAL A 47 -9.25 15.42 18.84
C VAL A 47 -10.58 14.69 19.12
N GLY A 48 -10.54 13.39 18.81
CA GLY A 48 -11.39 12.36 19.40
C GLY A 48 -10.51 11.28 20.01
N ASP A 49 -10.33 11.37 21.33
CA ASP A 49 -9.72 10.39 22.23
C ASP A 49 -9.98 8.94 21.81
N SER A 50 -8.94 8.30 21.33
CA SER A 50 -8.77 6.85 21.29
C SER A 50 -7.30 6.65 21.63
N ASP A 51 -7.06 6.46 22.92
CA ASP A 51 -5.76 6.17 23.53
C ASP A 51 -5.25 4.79 23.05
N GLN A 52 -4.99 4.68 21.75
CA GLN A 52 -3.94 3.81 21.27
C GLN A 52 -2.68 4.63 21.40
N ILE A 53 -1.94 4.37 22.47
CA ILE A 53 -0.54 4.77 22.56
C ILE A 53 0.15 4.03 21.40
N VAL A 54 0.14 4.65 20.22
CA VAL A 54 1.09 4.29 19.16
C VAL A 54 2.42 4.70 19.75
N GLU A 55 3.18 3.72 20.20
CA GLU A 55 4.57 3.92 20.59
C GLU A 55 5.28 4.48 19.36
N GLU A 56 5.44 5.79 19.32
CA GLU A 56 6.14 6.46 18.23
C GLU A 56 7.60 6.01 18.33
N LEU A 57 7.99 5.13 17.41
CA LEU A 57 9.33 4.59 17.35
C LEU A 57 10.30 5.74 17.11
N GLU A 58 11.11 6.07 18.12
CA GLU A 58 12.08 7.16 18.03
C GLU A 58 13.07 6.89 16.88
N GLU A 59 13.29 7.90 16.03
CA GLU A 59 14.27 7.78 14.94
C GLU A 59 15.69 7.68 15.53
N PRO A 60 16.43 6.59 15.24
CA PRO A 60 17.79 6.43 15.72
C PRO A 60 18.73 7.42 15.04
N GLU A 61 19.85 7.74 15.69
CA GLU A 61 20.88 8.58 15.09
C GLU A 61 21.39 7.95 13.79
N ARG A 62 21.56 8.78 12.76
CA ARG A 62 22.14 8.34 11.49
C ARG A 62 23.61 8.00 11.70
N LEU A 63 24.01 6.82 11.23
CA LEU A 63 25.37 6.29 11.33
C LEU A 63 25.96 6.10 9.92
N GLU A 64 26.75 5.05 9.75
CA GLU A 64 27.23 4.61 8.44
C GLU A 64 26.11 3.97 7.61
N THR A 65 26.17 4.18 6.30
CA THR A 65 25.24 3.54 5.36
C THR A 65 25.70 2.12 5.05
N LEU A 66 24.87 1.14 5.39
CA LEU A 66 25.14 -0.27 5.18
C LEU A 66 24.15 -0.88 4.19
N TYR A 67 24.55 -2.01 3.61
CA TYR A 67 23.79 -2.76 2.63
C TYR A 67 23.70 -4.22 3.07
N LEU A 68 22.49 -4.76 3.16
CA LEU A 68 22.23 -6.17 3.41
C LEU A 68 21.75 -6.83 2.11
N GLN A 69 22.56 -7.75 1.57
CA GLN A 69 22.12 -8.61 0.47
C GLN A 69 21.19 -9.69 1.04
N LEU A 70 19.96 -9.76 0.52
CA LEU A 70 19.05 -10.85 0.89
C LEU A 70 19.60 -12.18 0.38
N THR A 71 19.50 -13.21 1.22
CA THR A 71 20.26 -14.46 1.04
C THR A 71 19.82 -15.24 -0.20
N GLU A 72 18.51 -15.30 -0.43
CA GLU A 72 17.91 -16.10 -1.49
C GLU A 72 17.33 -15.23 -2.62
N SER A 73 17.39 -15.74 -3.85
CA SER A 73 16.70 -15.12 -4.98
C SER A 73 15.19 -15.29 -4.87
N PHE A 74 14.46 -14.37 -5.48
CA PHE A 74 13.01 -14.41 -5.65
C PHE A 74 12.71 -14.93 -7.05
N THR A 75 11.76 -15.84 -7.18
CA THR A 75 11.25 -16.33 -8.46
C THR A 75 9.75 -16.11 -8.47
N ILE A 76 9.26 -15.29 -9.39
CA ILE A 76 7.86 -14.88 -9.45
C ILE A 76 7.30 -15.18 -10.84
N GLN A 77 6.08 -15.71 -10.88
CA GLN A 77 5.32 -15.80 -12.12
C GLN A 77 4.63 -14.46 -12.37
N LEU A 78 4.88 -13.86 -13.52
CA LEU A 78 4.33 -12.55 -13.86
C LEU A 78 2.84 -12.67 -14.19
N ARG A 79 2.03 -11.77 -13.66
CA ARG A 79 0.58 -11.73 -13.92
C ARG A 79 0.30 -11.58 -15.40
N ASP A 80 -0.81 -12.20 -15.80
CA ASP A 80 -1.35 -12.18 -17.16
C ASP A 80 -0.36 -12.67 -18.24
N SER A 81 0.68 -13.41 -17.82
CA SER A 81 1.68 -13.98 -18.70
C SER A 81 2.06 -15.40 -18.27
N GLY A 82 2.66 -16.17 -19.19
CA GLY A 82 3.34 -17.42 -18.85
C GLY A 82 4.80 -17.24 -18.45
N SER A 83 5.28 -15.99 -18.38
CA SER A 83 6.67 -15.64 -18.12
C SER A 83 7.00 -15.59 -16.65
N MET A 84 8.28 -15.79 -16.34
CA MET A 84 8.79 -15.74 -14.97
C MET A 84 9.91 -14.72 -14.87
N MET A 85 10.02 -14.14 -13.68
CA MET A 85 11.08 -13.22 -13.31
C MET A 85 11.86 -13.81 -12.13
N GLN A 86 13.19 -13.79 -12.23
CA GLN A 86 14.08 -14.14 -11.14
C GLN A 86 14.95 -12.93 -10.77
N LEU A 87 15.02 -12.60 -9.50
CA LEU A 87 15.74 -11.42 -9.02
C LEU A 87 16.42 -11.65 -7.67
N LYS A 88 17.47 -10.87 -7.41
CA LYS A 88 18.08 -10.75 -6.08
C LYS A 88 17.98 -9.30 -5.63
N LEU A 89 17.68 -9.13 -4.35
CA LEU A 89 17.49 -7.83 -3.73
C LEU A 89 18.53 -7.58 -2.64
N ALA A 90 18.89 -6.32 -2.46
CA ALA A 90 19.63 -5.84 -1.30
C ALA A 90 18.89 -4.66 -0.68
N LEU A 91 18.97 -4.52 0.64
CA LEU A 91 18.34 -3.46 1.41
C LEU A 91 19.42 -2.52 1.92
N ARG A 92 19.19 -1.21 1.82
CA ARG A 92 20.08 -0.18 2.34
C ARG A 92 19.48 0.48 3.58
N THR A 93 20.34 0.76 4.55
CA THR A 93 19.99 1.54 5.74
C THR A 93 21.10 2.54 6.09
N PRO A 94 20.77 3.79 6.42
CA PRO A 94 21.73 4.79 6.90
C PRO A 94 21.95 4.75 8.43
N TYR A 95 21.40 3.76 9.13
CA TYR A 95 21.38 3.69 10.60
C TYR A 95 22.38 2.67 11.17
N GLY A 96 23.36 2.25 10.36
CA GLY A 96 24.44 1.36 10.78
C GLY A 96 24.00 -0.06 11.12
N GLN A 97 24.88 -0.77 11.84
CA GLN A 97 24.74 -2.20 12.14
C GLN A 97 23.49 -2.57 12.99
N PRO A 98 23.04 -1.75 13.98
CA PRO A 98 21.87 -2.11 14.77
C PRO A 98 20.62 -2.38 13.91
N ILE A 99 20.36 -1.55 12.90
CA ILE A 99 19.23 -1.77 11.99
C ILE A 99 19.47 -2.95 11.04
N ILE A 100 20.72 -3.24 10.65
CA ILE A 100 21.04 -4.44 9.87
C ILE A 100 20.70 -5.72 10.65
N ASP A 101 20.99 -5.74 11.95
CA ASP A 101 20.71 -6.90 12.80
C ASP A 101 19.19 -7.14 12.92
N GLU A 102 18.40 -6.08 13.07
CA GLU A 102 16.93 -6.17 13.08
C GLU A 102 16.36 -6.61 11.72
N ILE A 103 16.84 -6.03 10.61
CA ILE A 103 16.43 -6.46 9.26
C ILE A 103 16.76 -7.95 9.06
N THR A 104 17.91 -8.40 9.54
CA THR A 104 18.33 -9.82 9.45
C THR A 104 17.44 -10.71 10.31
N ALA A 105 17.12 -10.29 11.54
CA ALA A 105 16.24 -11.04 12.45
C ALA A 105 14.83 -11.22 11.87
N HIS A 106 14.37 -10.23 11.09
CA HIS A 106 13.04 -10.22 10.47
C HIS A 106 13.07 -10.52 8.95
N GLU A 107 14.19 -11.06 8.42
CA GLU A 107 14.37 -11.27 6.98
C GLU A 107 13.25 -12.14 6.40
N ILE A 108 12.78 -13.17 7.10
CA ILE A 108 11.72 -14.07 6.62
C ILE A 108 10.41 -13.30 6.36
N GLY A 109 10.01 -12.43 7.29
CA GLY A 109 8.80 -11.61 7.15
C GLY A 109 8.94 -10.60 6.02
N ILE A 110 10.08 -9.91 5.97
CA ILE A 110 10.40 -8.95 4.91
C ILE A 110 10.35 -9.64 3.54
N ARG A 111 10.95 -10.82 3.41
CA ARG A 111 10.91 -11.60 2.17
C ARG A 111 9.50 -11.98 1.76
N ALA A 112 8.64 -12.37 2.71
CA ALA A 112 7.26 -12.69 2.42
C ALA A 112 6.48 -11.47 1.89
N ALA A 113 6.66 -10.30 2.52
CA ALA A 113 6.04 -9.05 2.07
C ALA A 113 6.54 -8.60 0.68
N LEU A 114 7.85 -8.73 0.44
CA LEU A 114 8.44 -8.46 -0.87
C LEU A 114 7.89 -9.41 -1.94
N LEU A 115 7.74 -10.70 -1.63
CA LEU A 115 7.14 -11.68 -2.54
C LEU A 115 5.69 -11.35 -2.87
N ASP A 116 4.89 -10.92 -1.89
CA ASP A 116 3.50 -10.52 -2.09
C ASP A 116 3.42 -9.33 -3.06
N SER A 117 4.19 -8.28 -2.79
CA SER A 117 4.28 -7.11 -3.67
C SER A 117 4.74 -7.45 -5.09
N LEU A 118 5.72 -8.35 -5.23
CA LEU A 118 6.22 -8.79 -6.53
C LEU A 118 5.23 -9.68 -7.28
N SER A 119 4.37 -10.41 -6.58
CA SER A 119 3.39 -11.34 -7.18
C SER A 119 2.30 -10.62 -7.96
N ASP A 120 2.09 -9.32 -7.69
CA ASP A 120 1.14 -8.48 -8.40
C ASP A 120 1.69 -7.86 -9.70
N VAL A 121 2.96 -8.13 -10.04
CA VAL A 121 3.59 -7.55 -11.22
C VAL A 121 3.09 -8.19 -12.50
N GLU A 122 2.57 -7.36 -13.41
CA GLU A 122 2.19 -7.75 -14.77
C GLU A 122 3.40 -7.86 -15.70
N GLY A 123 3.32 -8.76 -16.70
CA GLY A 123 4.42 -8.99 -17.64
C GLY A 123 4.85 -7.76 -18.44
N ALA A 124 3.90 -6.91 -18.84
CA ALA A 124 4.20 -5.67 -19.56
C ALA A 124 4.95 -4.65 -18.69
N ALA A 125 4.59 -4.55 -17.40
CA ALA A 125 5.25 -3.67 -16.45
C ALA A 125 6.68 -4.14 -16.17
N ALA A 126 6.87 -5.43 -15.92
CA ALA A 126 8.18 -6.04 -15.67
C ALA A 126 9.18 -5.81 -16.82
N SER A 127 8.67 -5.81 -18.07
CA SER A 127 9.49 -5.66 -19.28
C SER A 127 9.90 -4.21 -19.57
N SER A 128 9.38 -3.24 -18.81
CA SER A 128 9.69 -1.82 -19.03
C SER A 128 11.10 -1.45 -18.54
N GLU A 129 11.76 -0.52 -19.23
CA GLU A 129 13.10 -0.05 -18.85
C GLU A 129 13.15 0.56 -17.44
N ASN A 130 12.05 1.20 -17.01
CA ASN A 130 11.94 1.90 -15.73
C ASN A 130 11.35 1.03 -14.61
N PHE A 131 11.07 -0.25 -14.87
CA PHE A 131 10.37 -1.14 -13.92
C PHE A 131 10.95 -1.07 -12.50
N ARG A 132 12.26 -1.24 -12.38
CA ARG A 132 12.96 -1.29 -11.09
C ARG A 132 12.76 -0.02 -10.27
N SER A 133 12.81 1.14 -10.91
CA SER A 133 12.62 2.43 -10.24
C SER A 133 11.16 2.69 -9.88
N LEU A 134 10.22 2.12 -10.63
CA LEU A 134 8.79 2.27 -10.35
C LEU A 134 8.33 1.41 -9.18
N ILE A 135 8.85 0.19 -9.06
CA ILE A 135 8.43 -0.76 -8.01
C ILE A 135 9.24 -0.62 -6.71
N GLU A 136 10.45 -0.05 -6.75
CA GLU A 136 11.32 0.11 -5.57
C GLU A 136 10.59 0.76 -4.37
N PRO A 137 9.82 1.86 -4.53
CA PRO A 137 9.15 2.49 -3.40
C PRO A 137 8.13 1.56 -2.73
N ASP A 138 7.44 0.73 -3.51
CA ASP A 138 6.44 -0.22 -3.02
C ASP A 138 7.13 -1.37 -2.25
N LEU A 139 8.24 -1.88 -2.78
CA LEU A 139 9.06 -2.89 -2.09
C LEU A 139 9.63 -2.35 -0.78
N ARG A 140 10.12 -1.11 -0.78
CA ARG A 140 10.64 -0.46 0.43
C ARG A 140 9.55 -0.27 1.47
N ALA A 141 8.36 0.18 1.05
CA ALA A 141 7.22 0.31 1.94
C ALA A 141 6.80 -1.04 2.54
N ALA A 142 6.72 -2.10 1.72
CA ALA A 142 6.41 -3.45 2.17
C ALA A 142 7.43 -3.98 3.19
N ALA A 143 8.72 -3.75 2.95
CA ALA A 143 9.78 -4.18 3.87
C ALA A 143 9.73 -3.42 5.21
N ASN A 144 9.52 -2.09 5.16
CA ASN A 144 9.43 -1.28 6.37
C ASN A 144 8.17 -1.57 7.20
N ALA A 145 7.04 -1.88 6.55
CA ALA A 145 5.82 -2.28 7.25
C ALA A 145 6.05 -3.50 8.16
N ILE A 146 6.86 -4.46 7.71
CA ILE A 146 7.24 -5.61 8.55
C ILE A 146 8.04 -5.18 9.77
N LEU A 147 8.96 -4.22 9.65
CA LEU A 147 9.70 -3.71 10.81
C LEU A 147 8.75 -3.02 11.80
N GLU A 148 7.86 -2.16 11.31
CA GLU A 148 6.87 -1.46 12.12
C GLU A 148 5.94 -2.43 12.87
N GLU A 149 5.48 -3.49 12.21
CA GLU A 149 4.66 -4.56 12.84
C GLU A 149 5.37 -5.24 14.01
N GLN A 150 6.71 -5.28 14.00
CA GLN A 150 7.52 -5.84 15.07
C GLN A 150 7.94 -4.78 16.11
N ASN A 151 7.40 -3.56 16.04
CA ASN A 151 7.82 -2.40 16.83
C ASN A 151 9.31 -2.06 16.65
N VAL A 152 9.82 -2.28 15.44
CA VAL A 152 11.18 -1.93 15.03
C VAL A 152 11.12 -0.71 14.12
N PHE A 153 12.07 0.21 14.29
CA PHE A 153 12.14 1.42 13.48
C PHE A 153 12.26 1.08 11.97
N PRO A 154 11.43 1.65 11.08
CA PRO A 154 11.42 1.41 9.63
C PRO A 154 12.63 2.04 8.91
N GLY A 155 13.82 1.49 9.15
CA GLY A 155 15.09 2.07 8.74
C GLY A 155 15.55 1.80 7.31
N ILE A 156 14.75 1.14 6.46
CA ILE A 156 15.14 0.82 5.08
C ILE A 156 14.86 2.04 4.19
N ASP A 157 15.92 2.59 3.59
CA ASP A 157 15.81 3.80 2.77
C ASP A 157 15.90 3.55 1.26
N LEU A 158 16.36 2.35 0.85
CA LEU A 158 16.41 1.95 -0.56
C LEU A 158 16.39 0.43 -0.70
N VAL A 159 15.64 -0.08 -1.68
CA VAL A 159 15.74 -1.46 -2.18
C VAL A 159 16.50 -1.49 -3.50
N LEU A 160 17.54 -2.32 -3.60
CA LEU A 160 18.37 -2.46 -4.79
C LEU A 160 18.16 -3.82 -5.45
N PHE A 161 18.12 -3.82 -6.77
CA PHE A 161 18.11 -5.04 -7.59
C PHE A 161 19.55 -5.39 -7.95
N THR A 162 20.10 -6.43 -7.34
CA THR A 162 21.48 -6.87 -7.59
C THR A 162 21.56 -7.92 -8.69
N GLU A 163 20.48 -8.66 -8.93
CA GLU A 163 20.30 -9.50 -10.12
C GLU A 163 18.86 -9.38 -10.62
N PHE A 164 18.67 -9.46 -11.94
CA PHE A 164 17.35 -9.42 -12.57
C PHE A 164 17.39 -10.16 -13.90
N LEU A 165 16.57 -11.20 -14.02
CA LEU A 165 16.42 -12.04 -15.20
C LEU A 165 14.94 -12.28 -15.49
N MET A 166 14.58 -12.33 -16.77
CA MET A 166 13.25 -12.64 -17.24
C MET A 166 13.32 -13.78 -18.24
N GLN A 167 12.37 -14.72 -18.17
CA GLN A 167 12.30 -15.92 -19.01
C GLN A 167 10.91 -16.09 -19.63
#